data_AF-A0A0R1SDF0-F1
#
_entry.id   AF-A0A0R1SDF0-F1
#
_cell.length_a   1.000
_cell.length_b   1.000
_cell.length_c   1.000
_cell.angle_alpha   90.00
_cell.angle_beta   90.00
_cell.angle_gamma   90.00
#
_symmetry.space_group_name_H-M   'P 1'
#
loop_
_entity.id
_entity.type
_entity.pdbx_description
1 polymer ?
#
loop_
_entity_poly.entity_id
_entity_poly.type
_entity_poly.pdbx_seq_one_letter_code
_entity_poly.pdbx_strand_id
1 'polypeptide(L)'
;MLRASGLTSANYDAMIARLKSPAMDGMPKSPTKLNNADATIVRRVYAQQIVKRTVEAIDRCDNVSKELLSMRYLDNYTDTMCYMTIGYSRSHYFDHIKPSALLQFADTYLLDDLHIYKSDLNQTQSGL
;
A
#
# COMPACT_ATOMS: atom_id res chain seq x y z
N MET A 1 -19.07 -73.74 45.55
CA MET A 1 -17.83 -72.97 45.30
C MET A 1 -18.13 -71.94 44.21
N LEU A 2 -18.39 -70.68 44.56
CA LEU A 2 -18.61 -69.59 43.59
C LEU A 2 -17.25 -68.95 43.24
N ARG A 3 -16.86 -68.99 41.97
CA ARG A 3 -15.65 -68.32 41.47
C ARG A 3 -15.96 -66.84 41.21
N ALA A 4 -15.21 -65.94 41.85
CA ALA A 4 -15.16 -64.54 41.49
C ALA A 4 -14.44 -64.40 40.13
N SER A 5 -15.19 -64.04 39.09
CA SER A 5 -14.66 -63.67 37.77
C SER A 5 -14.10 -62.25 37.85
N GLY A 6 -12.78 -62.12 37.75
CA GLY A 6 -12.08 -60.84 37.74
C GLY A 6 -12.46 -59.97 36.54
N LEU A 7 -12.65 -58.67 36.78
CA LEU A 7 -12.78 -57.65 35.75
C LEU A 7 -11.45 -57.52 34.99
N THR A 8 -11.46 -57.82 33.70
CA THR A 8 -10.28 -57.78 32.82
C THR A 8 -9.99 -56.36 32.34
N SER A 9 -8.71 -56.04 32.10
CA SER A 9 -8.21 -54.74 31.59
C SER A 9 -8.97 -54.25 30.35
N ALA A 10 -9.43 -55.17 29.49
CA ALA A 10 -10.20 -54.88 28.29
C ALA A 10 -11.53 -54.16 28.57
N ASN A 11 -12.15 -54.39 29.72
CA ASN A 11 -13.41 -53.73 30.09
C ASN A 11 -13.19 -52.27 30.52
N TYR A 12 -12.00 -51.94 31.05
CA TYR A 12 -11.66 -50.58 31.44
C TYR A 12 -11.41 -49.70 30.21
N ASP A 13 -10.70 -50.21 29.19
CA ASP A 13 -10.46 -49.47 27.94
C ASP A 13 -11.77 -49.13 27.20
N ALA A 14 -12.72 -50.07 27.18
CA ALA A 14 -14.03 -49.84 26.59
C ALA A 14 -14.88 -48.81 27.37
N MET A 15 -14.71 -48.74 28.69
CA MET A 15 -15.39 -47.74 29.54
C MET A 15 -14.77 -46.34 29.37
N ILE A 16 -13.45 -46.24 29.25
CA ILE A 16 -12.74 -44.98 29.00
C ILE A 16 -13.09 -44.42 27.61
N ALA A 17 -13.25 -45.27 26.60
CA ALA A 17 -13.72 -44.85 25.28
C ALA A 17 -15.14 -44.25 25.31
N ARG A 18 -16.00 -44.66 26.26
CA ARG A 18 -17.36 -44.13 26.46
C ARG A 18 -17.41 -42.82 27.26
N LEU A 19 -16.35 -42.49 28.00
CA LEU A 19 -16.25 -41.23 28.75
C LEU A 19 -15.70 -40.07 27.90
N LYS A 20 -15.28 -40.35 26.66
CA LYS A 20 -14.79 -39.32 25.75
C LYS A 20 -15.98 -38.52 25.22
N SER A 21 -16.00 -37.22 25.53
CA SER A 21 -17.02 -36.29 25.05
C SER A 21 -17.12 -36.35 23.52
N PRO A 22 -18.33 -36.35 22.93
CA PRO A 22 -18.50 -36.32 21.48
C PRO A 22 -17.72 -35.16 20.89
N ALA A 23 -16.84 -35.45 19.91
CA ALA A 23 -16.22 -34.40 19.13
C ALA A 23 -17.33 -33.69 18.33
N MET A 24 -17.63 -32.46 18.73
CA MET A 24 -18.54 -31.57 18.01
C MET A 24 -17.87 -31.11 16.70
N ASP A 25 -17.73 -32.02 15.73
CA ASP A 25 -17.17 -31.75 14.39
C ASP A 25 -18.25 -31.29 13.39
N GLY A 26 -19.48 -31.08 13.87
CA GLY A 26 -20.63 -30.70 13.05
C GLY A 26 -20.90 -29.19 12.97
N MET A 27 -20.06 -28.34 13.56
CA MET A 27 -20.28 -26.89 13.49
C MET A 27 -19.81 -26.39 12.12
N PRO A 28 -20.69 -25.84 11.27
CA PRO A 28 -20.25 -25.28 10.00
C PRO A 28 -19.27 -24.16 10.31
N LYS A 29 -18.00 -24.33 9.93
CA LYS A 29 -17.03 -23.23 9.95
C LYS A 29 -17.62 -22.15 9.05
N SER A 30 -18.02 -21.04 9.65
CA SER A 30 -18.48 -19.89 8.88
C SER A 30 -17.37 -19.56 7.87
N PRO A 31 -17.66 -19.47 6.56
CA PRO A 31 -16.64 -19.02 5.63
C PRO A 31 -16.16 -17.67 6.15
N THR A 32 -14.85 -17.51 6.30
CA THR A 32 -14.24 -16.24 6.66
C THR A 32 -14.63 -15.24 5.56
N LYS A 33 -15.77 -14.56 5.73
CA LYS A 33 -16.15 -13.44 4.87
C LYS A 33 -15.11 -12.39 5.18
N LEU A 34 -14.20 -12.19 4.23
CA LEU A 34 -13.23 -11.11 4.25
C LEU A 34 -13.95 -9.83 4.70
N ASN A 35 -13.44 -9.17 5.74
CA ASN A 35 -14.11 -8.01 6.32
C ASN A 35 -14.00 -6.82 5.35
N ASN A 36 -14.94 -6.74 4.41
CA ASN A 36 -15.01 -5.69 3.40
C ASN A 36 -15.14 -4.28 4.02
N ALA A 37 -15.67 -4.19 5.24
CA ALA A 37 -15.76 -2.93 5.97
C ALA A 37 -14.38 -2.43 6.41
N ASP A 38 -13.54 -3.30 6.98
CA ASP A 38 -12.17 -2.94 7.41
C ASP A 38 -11.33 -2.52 6.21
N ALA A 39 -11.41 -3.25 5.09
CA ALA A 39 -10.68 -2.89 3.87
C ALA A 39 -11.11 -1.52 3.32
N THR A 40 -12.39 -1.19 3.43
CA THR A 40 -12.92 0.12 3.01
C THR A 40 -12.43 1.24 3.92
N ILE A 41 -12.40 1.01 5.23
CA ILE A 41 -11.89 1.98 6.21
C ILE A 41 -10.41 2.26 5.96
N VAL A 42 -9.59 1.22 5.81
CA VAL A 42 -8.14 1.36 5.55
C VAL A 42 -7.90 2.15 4.26
N ARG A 43 -8.61 1.83 3.18
CA ARG A 43 -8.51 2.58 1.91
C ARG A 43 -8.85 4.06 2.07
N ARG A 44 -9.91 4.37 2.82
CA ARG A 44 -10.32 5.75 3.07
C ARG A 44 -9.27 6.53 3.85
N VAL A 45 -8.74 5.94 4.92
CA VAL A 45 -7.69 6.57 5.75
C VAL A 45 -6.43 6.78 4.91
N TYR A 46 -6.05 5.79 4.10
CA TYR A 46 -4.91 5.91 3.20
C TYR A 46 -5.10 7.02 2.16
N ALA A 47 -6.27 7.09 1.51
CA ALA A 47 -6.57 8.14 0.55
C ALA A 47 -6.51 9.56 1.17
N GLN A 48 -7.01 9.72 2.40
CA GLN A 48 -6.91 10.98 3.13
C GLN A 48 -5.44 11.37 3.40
N GLN A 49 -4.61 10.39 3.74
CA GLN A 49 -3.19 10.61 3.97
C GLN A 49 -2.48 11.03 2.68
N ILE A 50 -2.77 10.38 1.54
CA ILE A 50 -2.23 10.80 0.24
C ILE A 50 -2.55 12.27 -0.01
N VAL A 51 -3.83 12.64 0.04
CA VAL A 51 -4.26 14.03 -0.25
C VAL A 51 -3.54 15.03 0.65
N LYS A 52 -3.48 14.73 1.96
CA LYS A 52 -2.78 15.58 2.92
C LYS A 52 -1.29 15.74 2.57
N ARG A 53 -0.59 14.64 2.29
CA ARG A 53 0.84 14.65 1.98
C ARG A 53 1.13 15.32 0.64
N THR A 54 0.26 15.18 -0.36
CA THR A 54 0.38 15.86 -1.64
C THR A 54 0.32 17.38 -1.47
N VAL A 55 -0.65 17.89 -0.70
CA VAL A 55 -0.76 19.33 -0.44
C VAL A 55 0.46 19.83 0.34
N GLU A 56 0.87 19.11 1.39
CA GLU A 56 2.08 19.46 2.16
C GLU A 56 3.35 19.48 1.31
N ALA A 57 3.49 18.58 0.33
CA ALA A 57 4.65 18.53 -0.57
C ALA A 57 4.65 19.71 -1.55
N ILE A 58 3.50 20.02 -2.17
CA ILE A 58 3.36 21.22 -3.03
C ILE A 58 3.70 22.48 -2.23
N ASP A 59 3.25 22.57 -0.98
CA ASP A 59 3.49 23.74 -0.13
C ASP A 59 4.95 23.93 0.27
N ARG A 60 5.76 22.87 0.23
CA ARG A 60 7.20 22.91 0.54
C ARG A 60 8.08 23.17 -0.67
N CYS A 61 7.53 23.08 -1.88
CA CYS A 61 8.24 23.45 -3.10
C CYS A 61 8.51 24.96 -3.15
N ASP A 62 9.43 25.37 -4.01
CA ASP A 62 9.68 26.79 -4.25
C ASP A 62 8.47 27.46 -4.93
N ASN A 63 8.45 28.80 -4.97
CA ASN A 63 7.27 29.54 -5.42
C ASN A 63 6.89 29.20 -6.87
N VAL A 64 7.88 29.03 -7.75
CA VAL A 64 7.64 28.74 -9.17
C VAL A 64 7.08 27.32 -9.34
N SER A 65 7.68 26.33 -8.66
CA SER A 65 7.21 24.95 -8.74
C SER A 65 5.85 24.79 -8.08
N LYS A 66 5.61 25.46 -6.94
CA LYS A 66 4.32 25.49 -6.27
C LYS A 66 3.23 26.03 -7.21
N GLU A 67 3.44 27.22 -7.78
CA GLU A 67 2.49 27.84 -8.69
C GLU A 67 2.22 26.94 -9.90
N LEU A 68 3.27 26.38 -10.51
CA LEU A 68 3.14 25.45 -11.62
C LEU A 68 2.32 24.21 -11.25
N LEU A 69 2.65 23.54 -10.15
CA LEU A 69 2.00 22.30 -9.73
C LEU A 69 0.53 22.55 -9.37
N SER A 70 0.23 23.67 -8.70
CA SER A 70 -1.13 24.10 -8.40
C SER A 70 -1.94 24.34 -9.68
N MET A 71 -1.43 25.15 -10.62
CA MET A 71 -2.11 25.40 -11.89
C MET A 71 -2.36 24.10 -12.66
N ARG A 72 -1.33 23.26 -12.79
CA ARG A 72 -1.40 22.05 -13.62
C ARG A 72 -2.32 20.99 -13.05
N TYR A 73 -2.26 20.75 -11.74
CA TYR A 73 -2.87 19.57 -11.12
C TYR A 73 -4.06 19.88 -10.20
N LEU A 74 -4.20 21.11 -9.71
CA LEU A 74 -5.35 21.52 -8.88
C LEU A 74 -6.36 22.32 -9.71
N ASP A 75 -5.86 23.24 -10.56
CA ASP A 75 -6.72 24.15 -11.35
C ASP A 75 -7.01 23.65 -12.77
N ASN A 76 -6.50 22.46 -13.14
CA ASN A 76 -6.68 21.82 -14.45
C ASN A 76 -6.14 22.63 -15.65
N TYR A 77 -5.12 23.45 -15.47
CA TYR A 77 -4.47 24.15 -16.58
C TYR A 77 -3.77 23.14 -17.48
N THR A 78 -3.74 23.41 -18.79
CA THR A 78 -2.89 22.64 -19.72
C THR A 78 -1.44 23.12 -19.62
N ASP A 79 -0.48 22.30 -20.05
CA ASP A 79 0.93 22.72 -20.11
C ASP A 79 1.11 24.02 -20.90
N THR A 80 0.34 24.19 -21.99
CA THR A 80 0.29 25.43 -22.78
C THR A 80 -0.13 26.62 -21.95
N MET A 81 -1.21 26.50 -21.18
CA MET A 81 -1.67 27.58 -20.31
C MET A 81 -0.65 27.88 -19.22
N CYS A 82 -0.04 26.86 -18.61
CA CYS A 82 0.95 27.05 -17.54
C CYS A 82 2.13 27.91 -18.00
N TYR A 83 2.82 27.54 -19.09
CA TYR A 83 4.01 28.31 -19.50
C TYR A 83 3.65 29.71 -20.02
N MET A 84 2.48 29.88 -20.63
CA MET A 84 1.99 31.18 -21.06
C MET A 84 1.68 32.09 -19.87
N THR A 85 1.08 31.55 -18.81
CA THR A 85 0.76 32.31 -17.58
C THR A 85 2.02 32.67 -16.79
N ILE A 86 2.97 31.75 -16.63
CA ILE A 86 4.22 32.01 -15.88
C ILE A 86 5.19 32.89 -16.70
N GLY A 87 5.00 32.98 -18.03
CA GLY A 87 5.83 33.81 -18.90
C GLY A 87 7.12 33.13 -19.37
N TYR A 88 7.17 31.80 -19.38
CA TYR A 88 8.30 31.04 -19.92
C TYR A 88 8.08 30.64 -21.37
N SER A 89 9.17 30.51 -22.12
CA SER A 89 9.12 29.87 -23.43
C SER A 89 8.75 28.39 -23.30
N ARG A 90 8.10 27.85 -24.32
CA ARG A 90 7.70 26.44 -24.34
C ARG A 90 8.89 25.50 -24.07
N SER A 91 10.02 25.71 -24.75
CA SER A 91 11.21 24.87 -24.58
C SER A 91 11.73 24.93 -23.14
N HIS A 92 11.94 26.13 -22.60
CA HIS A 92 12.44 26.29 -21.24
C HIS A 92 11.52 25.66 -20.18
N TYR A 93 10.20 25.76 -20.40
CA TYR A 93 9.22 25.11 -19.55
C TYR A 93 9.37 23.59 -19.53
N PHE A 94 9.46 22.94 -20.69
CA PHE A 94 9.54 21.49 -20.78
C PHE A 94 10.93 20.94 -20.41
N ASP A 95 11.99 21.69 -20.66
CA ASP A 95 13.37 21.24 -20.46
C ASP A 95 13.87 21.49 -19.02
N HIS A 96 13.39 22.55 -18.36
CA HIS A 96 13.90 22.98 -17.06
C HIS A 96 12.81 23.10 -16.00
N ILE A 97 11.80 23.94 -16.23
CA ILE A 97 10.85 24.32 -15.17
C ILE A 97 10.02 23.11 -14.70
N LYS A 98 9.36 22.42 -15.63
CA LYS A 98 8.49 21.29 -15.30
C LYS A 98 9.26 20.11 -14.72
N PRO A 99 10.40 19.66 -15.29
CA PRO A 99 11.21 18.62 -14.66
C PRO A 99 11.70 19.00 -13.26
N SER A 100 12.18 20.24 -13.07
CA SER A 100 12.66 20.71 -11.77
C SER A 100 11.54 20.72 -10.73
N ALA A 101 10.34 21.18 -11.09
CA ALA A 101 9.19 21.18 -10.20
C ALA A 101 8.75 19.76 -9.79
N LEU A 102 8.78 18.81 -10.72
CA LEU A 102 8.42 17.42 -10.44
C LEU A 102 9.47 16.73 -9.56
N LEU A 103 10.77 17.02 -9.76
CA LEU A 103 11.84 16.50 -8.91
C LEU A 103 11.73 17.07 -7.49
N GLN A 104 11.54 18.39 -7.35
CA GLN A 104 11.36 19.01 -6.05
C GLN A 104 10.12 18.49 -5.31
N PHE A 105 9.04 18.23 -6.04
CA PHE A 105 7.88 17.57 -5.46
C PHE A 105 8.22 16.16 -4.95
N ALA A 106 8.96 15.37 -5.73
CA ALA A 106 9.42 14.05 -5.31
C ALA A 106 10.32 14.10 -4.07
N ASP A 107 11.23 15.08 -3.99
CA ASP A 107 12.10 15.29 -2.82
C ASP A 107 11.32 15.62 -1.54
N THR A 108 10.20 16.33 -1.68
CA THR A 108 9.40 16.82 -0.54
C THR A 108 8.26 15.88 -0.15
N TYR A 109 7.91 14.91 -1.00
CA TYR A 109 6.83 13.96 -0.78
C TYR A 109 7.25 12.84 0.18
N LEU A 110 6.67 12.85 1.38
CA LEU A 110 7.11 11.98 2.49
C LEU A 110 6.42 10.61 2.56
N LEU A 111 5.49 10.31 1.66
CA LEU A 111 4.74 9.04 1.72
C LEU A 111 5.49 7.91 1.02
N ASP A 112 6.01 8.18 -0.17
CA ASP A 112 6.67 7.22 -1.05
C ASP A 112 7.85 7.90 -1.77
N ASP A 113 8.85 7.11 -2.16
CA ASP A 113 9.91 7.60 -3.04
C ASP A 113 9.42 7.61 -4.50
N LEU A 114 9.32 8.80 -5.08
CA LEU A 114 8.85 9.01 -6.45
C LEU A 114 10.00 9.12 -7.47
N HIS A 115 11.25 9.04 -7.02
CA HIS A 115 12.40 9.19 -7.91
C HIS A 115 12.60 7.97 -8.83
N ILE A 116 12.91 8.26 -10.09
CA ILE A 116 13.30 7.23 -11.07
C ILE A 116 14.76 7.48 -11.44
N TYR A 117 15.62 6.56 -11.01
CA TYR A 117 17.05 6.59 -11.32
C TYR A 117 17.30 5.87 -12.65
N LYS A 118 18.14 6.47 -13.50
CA LYS A 118 18.62 5.79 -14.70
C LYS A 118 19.59 4.69 -14.27
N SER A 119 19.34 3.45 -14.68
CA SER A 119 20.31 2.36 -14.50
C SER A 119 21.39 2.46 -15.57
N ASP A 120 22.65 2.55 -15.16
CA ASP A 120 23.81 2.55 -16.06
C ASP A 120 24.06 1.13 -16.61
N LEU A 121 23.25 0.69 -17.58
CA LEU A 121 23.44 -0.61 -18.25
C LEU A 121 24.61 -0.63 -19.26
N ASN A 122 25.57 0.31 -19.18
CA ASN A 122 26.69 0.43 -20.12
C ASN A 122 28.08 0.36 -19.45
N GLN A 123 28.25 -0.37 -18.35
CA GLN A 123 29.57 -0.58 -17.72
C GLN A 123 30.16 -2.00 -17.83
N THR A 124 29.56 -2.93 -18.60
CA THR A 124 30.04 -4.33 -18.72
C THR A 124 30.65 -4.74 -20.08
N GLN A 125 31.18 -3.81 -20.88
CA GLN A 125 31.98 -4.17 -22.09
C GLN A 125 33.26 -3.34 -22.28
N SER A 126 34.03 -3.14 -21.22
CA SER A 126 35.46 -2.84 -21.36
C SER A 126 36.22 -3.48 -20.20
N GLY A 127 36.48 -4.76 -20.37
CA GLY A 127 37.19 -5.59 -19.43
C GLY A 127 37.45 -6.95 -20.06
N LEU A 128 38.27 -6.95 -21.12
CA LEU A 128 39.19 -8.01 -21.56
C LEU A 128 40.13 -7.41 -22.62
#